data_AF-A0A2N2HHE5-F1
#
_entry.id   AF-A0A2N2HHE5-F1
#
_cell.length_a   1.000
_cell.length_b   1.000
_cell.length_c   1.000
_cell.angle_alpha   90.00
_cell.angle_beta   90.00
_cell.angle_gamma   90.00
#
_symmetry.space_group_name_H-M   'P 1'
#
loop_
_entity.id
_entity.type
_entity.pdbx_description
1 polymer ?
#
loop_
_entity_poly.entity_id
_entity_poly.type
_entity_poly.pdbx_seq_one_letter_code
_entity_poly.pdbx_strand_id
1 'polypeptide(L)' 'RSAGGVVTAMDGQEPDLLQGHVVATNGRIHDTLVGLLRESEDAAG' A
#
# COMPACT_ATOMS: atom_id res chain seq x y z
N ARG A 1 11.17 3.41 9.68
CA ARG A 1 10.81 4.71 9.06
C ARG A 1 11.99 5.68 8.98
N SER A 2 13.20 5.22 8.67
CA SER A 2 14.42 6.05 8.84
C SER A 2 14.82 6.86 7.59
N ALA A 3 14.05 6.75 6.49
CA ALA A 3 14.30 7.43 5.22
C ALA A 3 13.08 8.23 4.70
N GLY A 4 12.09 8.50 5.55
CA GLY A 4 10.83 9.15 5.14
C GLY A 4 9.87 8.27 4.32
N GLY A 5 10.20 6.99 4.16
CA GLY A 5 9.34 6.02 3.48
C GLY A 5 8.06 5.68 4.27
N VAL A 6 7.02 5.32 3.51
CA VAL A 6 5.71 4.90 4.01
C VAL A 6 5.52 3.43 3.68
N VAL A 7 4.99 2.66 4.64
CA VAL A 7 4.69 1.24 4.50
C VAL A 7 3.28 0.99 5.03
N THR A 8 2.45 0.37 4.21
CA THR A 8 1.04 0.02 4.50
C THR A 8 0.71 -1.36 3.94
N ALA A 9 -0.48 -1.87 4.25
CA ALA A 9 -1.13 -2.91 3.46
C ALA A 9 -1.52 -2.38 2.06
N MET A 10 -2.01 -3.26 1.19
CA MET A 10 -2.47 -2.94 -0.18
C MET A 10 -3.60 -1.92 -0.20
N ASP A 11 -4.39 -1.89 0.87
CA ASP A 11 -5.49 -0.96 1.08
C ASP A 11 -5.06 0.31 1.83
N GLY A 12 -3.77 0.52 2.14
CA GLY A 12 -3.32 1.69 2.88
C GLY A 12 -3.51 1.64 4.40
N GLN A 13 -4.07 0.57 4.97
CA GLN A 13 -4.14 0.38 6.42
C GLN A 13 -2.78 -0.03 6.99
N GLU A 14 -2.69 -0.14 8.32
CA GLU A 14 -1.48 -0.71 8.93
C GLU A 14 -1.19 -2.10 8.36
N PRO A 15 0.08 -2.39 8.03
CA PRO A 15 0.43 -3.67 7.41
C PRO A 15 0.25 -4.81 8.40
N ASP A 16 -0.61 -5.77 8.06
CA ASP A 16 -0.60 -7.09 8.69
C ASP A 16 0.42 -7.98 7.99
N LEU A 17 1.52 -8.27 8.67
CA LEU A 17 2.60 -9.11 8.12
C LEU A 17 2.17 -10.57 7.89
N LEU A 18 1.04 -11.00 8.47
CA LEU A 18 0.46 -12.33 8.26
C LEU A 18 -0.39 -12.41 6.99
N GLN A 19 -0.91 -11.28 6.48
CA GLN A 19 -1.66 -11.21 5.22
C GLN A 19 -0.77 -11.31 3.97
N GLY A 20 0.56 -11.18 4.13
CA GLY A 20 1.55 -11.55 3.10
C GLY A 20 1.85 -10.49 2.04
N HIS A 21 1.14 -9.35 2.02
CA HIS A 21 1.35 -8.27 1.06
C HIS A 21 1.50 -6.91 1.74
N VAL A 22 2.46 -6.11 1.26
CA VAL A 22 2.72 -4.75 1.76
C VAL A 22 3.11 -3.82 0.60
N VAL A 23 2.80 -2.54 0.76
CA VAL A 23 3.18 -1.47 -0.16
C VAL A 23 4.20 -0.57 0.53
N ALA A 24 5.41 -0.51 0.00
CA ALA A 24 6.48 0.35 0.52
C ALA A 24 6.88 1.39 -0.52
N THR A 25 6.85 2.68 -0.15
CA THR A 25 7.19 3.79 -1.05
C THR A 25 8.03 4.86 -0.37
N ASN A 26 8.51 5.83 -1.15
CA ASN A 26 9.20 7.04 -0.66
C ASN A 26 8.25 8.12 -0.10
N GLY A 27 6.94 7.83 0.02
CA GLY A 27 5.92 8.73 0.56
C GLY A 27 5.34 9.74 -0.42
N ARG A 28 5.98 10.03 -1.57
CA ARG A 28 5.47 11.05 -2.50
C ARG A 28 4.31 10.58 -3.36
N ILE A 29 4.28 9.30 -3.70
CA ILE A 29 3.31 8.70 -4.62
C ILE A 29 2.41 7.66 -3.93
N HIS A 30 2.50 7.56 -2.60
CA HIS A 30 1.94 6.43 -1.87
C HIS A 30 0.43 6.32 -2.03
N ASP A 31 -0.28 7.43 -1.80
CA ASP A 31 -1.74 7.46 -1.84
C ASP A 31 -2.27 7.17 -3.25
N THR A 32 -1.60 7.68 -4.29
CA THR A 32 -1.93 7.39 -5.68
C THR A 32 -1.74 5.91 -6.00
N LEU A 33 -0.63 5.31 -5.57
CA LEU A 33 -0.38 3.89 -5.79
C LEU A 33 -1.40 3.01 -5.06
N VAL A 34 -1.69 3.29 -3.79
CA VAL A 34 -2.70 2.56 -3.00
C VAL A 34 -4.09 2.68 -3.65
N GLY A 35 -4.45 3.86 -4.15
CA GLY A 35 -5.71 4.05 -4.89
C GLY A 35 -5.83 3.13 -6.11
N LEU A 36 -4.79 3.09 -6.95
CA LEU A 36 -4.76 2.23 -8.14
C LEU A 36 -4.80 0.73 -7.79
N LEU A 37 -4.15 0.34 -6.69
CA LEU A 37 -4.17 -1.05 -6.24
C LEU A 37 -5.57 -1.47 -5.80
N ARG A 38 -6.29 -0.62 -5.06
CA ARG A 38 -7.69 -0.86 -4.68
C ARG A 38 -8.60 -0.99 -5.89
N GLU A 39 -8.48 -0.08 -6.86
CA GLU A 39 -9.25 -0.15 -8.12
C GLU A 39 -8.97 -1.46 -8.88
N SER A 40 -7.72 -1.93 -8.87
CA SER A 40 -7.35 -3.19 -9.51
C SER A 40 -7.91 -4.43 -8.79
N GLU A 41 -8.02 -4.40 -7.46
CA GLU A 41 -8.63 -5.50 -6.69
C GLU A 41 -10.15 -5.55 -6.92
N ASP A 42 -10.81 -4.40 -6.89
CA ASP A 42 -12.25 -4.29 -7.17
C ASP A 42 -12.61 -4.75 -8.59
N ALA A 43 -11.73 -4.52 -9.57
CA ALA A 43 -11.92 -4.96 -10.95
C ALA A 43 -11.66 -6.47 -11.17
N ALA A 44 -10.97 -7.14 -10.25
CA ALA A 44 -10.60 -8.55 -10.36
C ALA A 44 -11.60 -9.50 -9.66
N GLY A 45 -12.49 -8.98 -8.81
CA GLY A 45 -13.56 -9.71 -8.12
C GLY A 45 -14.88 -9.72 -8.90
#